data_AF-A0A1I7VRB5-F1
#
_entry.id   AF-A0A1I7VRB5-F1
#
_cell.length_a   1.000
_cell.length_b   1.000
_cell.length_c   1.000
_cell.angle_alpha   90.00
_cell.angle_beta   90.00
_cell.angle_gamma   90.00
#
_symmetry.space_group_name_H-M   'P 1'
#
loop_
_entity.id
_entity.type
_entity.pdbx_description
1 polymer ?
#
loop_
_entity_poly.entity_id
_entity_poly.type
_entity_poly.pdbx_seq_one_letter_code
_entity_poly.pdbx_strand_id
1 'polypeptide(L)' 'MRIHVFMGDSNVAYATAIYVLNSSAIRMKTPLIFAESRLAPIKGMSIPRLEMLAILIGVRTAKFVTKQLKLNGCPNALW' A
#
# COMPACT_ATOMS: atom_id res chain seq x y z
N MET A 1 1.26 4.51 16.69
CA MET A 1 0.67 4.64 15.34
C MET A 1 1.40 3.69 14.40
N ARG A 2 0.70 2.96 13.54
CA ARG A 2 1.30 1.98 12.59
C ARG A 2 0.72 2.17 11.20
N ILE A 3 1.54 1.92 10.17
CA ILE A 3 1.11 1.97 8.77
C ILE A 3 0.90 0.54 8.29
N HIS A 4 -0.28 0.27 7.73
CA HIS A 4 -0.63 -0.99 7.09
C HIS A 4 -0.76 -0.76 5.59
N VAL A 5 0.03 -1.47 4.81
CA VAL A 5 0.05 -1.41 3.36
C VAL A 5 -0.47 -2.74 2.85
N PHE A 6 -1.58 -2.73 2.13
CA PHE A 6 -2.16 -3.90 1.48
C PHE A 6 -1.91 -3.79 -0.01
N MET A 7 -1.35 -4.84 -0.60
CA MET A 7 -1.12 -4.92 -2.04
C MET A 7 -1.97 -6.05 -2.61
N GLY A 8 -2.41 -5.89 -3.84
CA GLY A 8 -3.16 -6.92 -4.53
C GLY A 8 -3.01 -6.79 -6.03
N ASP A 9 -3.12 -7.91 -6.71
CA ASP A 9 -3.02 -7.99 -8.15
C ASP A 9 -4.05 -8.96 -8.74
N SER A 10 -4.21 -8.82 -10.04
CA SER A 10 -5.10 -9.61 -10.88
C SER A 10 -4.57 -9.54 -12.31
N ASN A 11 -5.08 -10.40 -13.19
CA ASN A 11 -4.74 -10.34 -14.61
C ASN A 11 -5.14 -9.01 -15.30
N VAL A 12 -5.92 -8.14 -14.63
CA VAL A 12 -6.42 -6.87 -15.19
C VAL A 12 -5.72 -5.67 -14.59
N ALA A 13 -5.35 -5.72 -13.31
CA ALA A 13 -4.80 -4.58 -12.58
C ALA A 13 -4.04 -5.03 -11.33
N TYR A 14 -3.18 -4.14 -10.84
CA TYR A 14 -2.49 -4.26 -9.56
C TYR A 14 -2.65 -2.95 -8.78
N ALA A 15 -2.73 -3.05 -7.46
CA ALA A 15 -3.12 -1.95 -6.60
C ALA A 15 -2.47 -2.01 -5.22
N THR A 16 -2.51 -0.88 -4.52
CA THR A 16 -2.07 -0.73 -3.14
C THR A 16 -3.05 0.16 -2.38
N ALA A 17 -3.40 -0.23 -1.16
CA ALA A 17 -4.13 0.59 -0.20
C ALA A 17 -3.32 0.76 1.10
N ILE A 18 -3.29 1.98 1.65
CA ILE A 18 -2.54 2.32 2.84
C ILE A 18 -3.49 2.84 3.93
N TYR A 19 -3.47 2.15 5.06
CA TYR A 19 -4.22 2.49 6.26
C TYR A 19 -3.28 2.91 7.38
N VAL A 20 -3.73 3.84 8.21
CA VAL A 20 -3.00 4.25 9.42
C VAL A 20 -3.77 3.80 10.64
N LEU A 21 -3.18 2.92 11.45
CA LEU A 21 -3.71 2.49 12.72
C LEU A 21 -3.26 3.45 13.82
N ASN A 22 -4.21 4.18 14.40
CA ASN A 22 -3.97 4.96 15.61
C ASN A 22 -4.46 4.20 16.85
N SER A 23 -3.53 3.51 17.52
CA SER A 23 -3.78 2.72 18.73
C SER A 23 -3.95 3.56 20.01
N SER A 24 -3.58 4.84 19.99
CA SER A 24 -3.66 5.73 21.15
C SER A 24 -4.97 6.53 21.20
N ALA A 25 -5.84 6.40 20.19
CA ALA A 25 -7.14 7.05 20.19
C ALA A 25 -8.14 6.26 21.05
N ILE A 26 -9.00 6.97 21.80
CA ILE A 26 -10.09 6.40 22.64
C ILE A 26 -10.94 5.39 21.85
N ARG A 27 -11.05 5.58 20.53
CA ARG A 27 -11.62 4.63 19.60
C ARG A 27 -10.57 4.27 18.56
N MET A 28 -10.25 2.98 18.44
CA MET A 28 -9.35 2.49 17.41
C MET A 28 -9.93 2.84 16.03
N LYS A 29 -9.22 3.66 15.27
CA LYS A 29 -9.60 4.06 13.92
C LYS A 29 -8.50 3.66 12.95
N THR A 30 -8.91 3.12 11.81
CA THR A 30 -8.06 2.72 10.70
C THR A 30 -8.52 3.43 9.42
N PRO A 31 -8.37 4.77 9.32
CA PRO A 31 -8.69 5.48 8.09
C PRO A 31 -7.81 4.99 6.93
N LEU A 32 -8.43 4.88 5.75
CA LEU A 32 -7.71 4.80 4.49
C LEU A 32 -7.11 6.18 4.20
N ILE A 33 -5.80 6.22 3.99
CA ILE A 33 -5.08 7.48 3.80
C ILE A 33 -4.64 7.64 2.34
N PHE A 34 -4.32 6.54 1.68
CA PHE A 34 -3.87 6.57 0.30
C PHE A 34 -4.23 5.27 -0.41
N ALA A 35 -4.59 5.35 -1.68
CA ALA A 35 -4.80 4.20 -2.54
C ALA A 35 -4.30 4.53 -3.96
N GLU A 36 -3.64 3.57 -4.59
CA GLU A 36 -3.17 3.66 -5.97
C GLU A 36 -3.47 2.35 -6.70
N SER A 37 -3.89 2.44 -7.96
CA SER A 37 -4.10 1.28 -8.83
C SER A 37 -3.53 1.55 -10.21
N ARG A 38 -3.11 0.49 -10.89
CA ARG A 38 -2.61 0.52 -12.27
C ARG A 38 -3.10 -0.68 -13.05
N LEU A 39 -3.42 -0.48 -14.32
CA LEU A 39 -3.82 -1.55 -15.23
C LEU A 39 -2.63 -2.46 -15.54
N ALA A 40 -2.89 -3.75 -15.63
CA ALA A 40 -1.95 -4.74 -16.12
C ALA A 40 -1.64 -4.46 -17.61
N PRO A 41 -0.42 -4.74 -18.09
CA PRO A 41 -0.07 -4.52 -19.48
C PRO A 41 -0.97 -5.31 -20.44
N ILE A 42 -1.40 -4.67 -21.53
CA ILE A 42 -2.33 -5.25 -22.52
C ILE A 42 -1.79 -6.54 -23.13
N LYS A 43 -0.46 -6.64 -23.29
CA LYS A 43 0.21 -7.85 -23.82
C LYS A 43 0.12 -9.06 -22.89
N GLY A 44 -0.48 -8.90 -21.71
CA GLY A 44 -0.47 -9.89 -20.65
C GLY A 44 0.87 -9.94 -19.93
N MET A 45 0.83 -10.35 -18.67
CA MET A 45 2.01 -10.56 -17.85
C MET A 45 1.73 -11.72 -16.90
N SER A 46 2.77 -12.46 -16.51
CA SER A 46 2.60 -13.55 -15.55
C SER A 46 2.22 -13.01 -14.17
N ILE A 47 1.42 -13.78 -13.41
CA ILE A 47 0.98 -13.44 -12.05
C ILE A 47 2.18 -13.07 -11.14
N PRO A 48 3.29 -13.84 -11.08
CA PRO A 48 4.42 -13.47 -10.22
C PRO A 48 5.06 -12.11 -10.55
N ARG A 49 4.98 -11.68 -11.81
CA ARG A 49 5.47 -10.35 -12.21
C ARG A 49 4.51 -9.24 -11.80
N LEU A 50 3.21 -9.51 -11.85
CA LEU A 50 2.18 -8.58 -11.38
C LEU A 50 2.25 -8.40 -9.86
N GLU A 51 2.42 -9.50 -9.12
CA GLU A 51 2.70 -9.48 -7.67
C GLU A 51 3.92 -8.60 -7.36
N MET A 52 5.02 -8.79 -8.09
CA MET A 52 6.23 -7.98 -7.90
C MET A 52 6.00 -6.48 -8.20
N LEU A 53 5.17 -6.16 -9.20
CA LEU A 53 4.78 -4.77 -9.50
C LEU A 53 3.88 -4.18 -8.42
N ALA A 54 2.94 -4.96 -7.88
CA ALA A 54 2.10 -4.56 -6.75
C ALA A 54 2.97 -4.24 -5.53
N ILE A 55 3.94 -5.11 -5.21
CA ILE A 55 4.91 -4.89 -4.12
C ILE A 55 5.74 -3.63 -4.37
N LEU A 56 6.23 -3.42 -5.58
CA LEU A 56 7.03 -2.26 -5.94
C LEU A 56 6.27 -0.95 -5.74
N ILE A 57 4.99 -0.90 -6.15
CA ILE A 57 4.13 0.26 -5.91
C ILE A 57 3.85 0.41 -4.42
N GLY A 58 3.56 -0.68 -3.71
CA GLY A 58 3.30 -0.65 -2.29
C GLY A 58 4.45 -0.03 -1.48
N VAL A 59 5.68 -0.42 -1.78
CA VAL A 59 6.87 0.14 -1.12
C VAL A 59 7.06 1.63 -1.49
N ARG A 60 6.85 2.00 -2.76
CA ARG A 60 7.01 3.40 -3.21
C ARG A 60 5.97 4.32 -2.58
N THR A 61 4.71 3.91 -2.58
CA THR A 61 3.61 4.65 -1.97
C THR A 61 3.76 4.73 -0.46
N ALA A 62 4.17 3.65 0.21
CA ALA A 62 4.48 3.68 1.65
C ALA A 62 5.57 4.69 1.99
N LYS A 63 6.67 4.73 1.23
CA LYS A 63 7.74 5.73 1.38
C LYS A 63 7.22 7.15 1.15
N PHE A 64 6.41 7.34 0.12
CA PHE A 64 5.79 8.63 -0.20
C PHE A 64 4.90 9.12 0.95
N VAL A 65 3.96 8.30 1.41
CA VAL A 65 3.02 8.63 2.50
C VAL A 65 3.77 8.89 3.81
N THR A 66 4.76 8.06 4.15
CA THR A 66 5.59 8.27 5.36
C THR A 66 6.28 9.64 5.32
N LYS A 67 6.83 10.02 4.16
CA LYS A 67 7.47 11.33 3.96
C LYS A 67 6.48 12.48 4.04
N GLN A 68 5.32 12.38 3.38
CA GLN A 68 4.29 13.44 3.34
C GLN A 68 3.69 13.70 4.72
N LEU A 69 3.41 12.64 5.48
CA LEU A 69 2.81 12.73 6.80
C LEU A 69 3.84 12.91 7.93
N LYS A 70 5.14 13.02 7.59
CA LYS A 70 6.26 13.15 8.54
C LYS A 70 6.29 12.04 9.59
N LEU A 71 5.93 10.82 9.21
CA LEU A 71 5.82 9.65 10.10
C LEU A 71 7.11 8.84 10.17
N ASN A 72 8.24 9.53 10.10
CA ASN A 72 9.56 8.92 10.07
C ASN A 72 9.77 8.07 11.34
N GLY A 73 9.98 6.76 11.17
CA GLY A 73 10.15 5.81 12.29
C GLY A 73 8.88 5.08 12.75
N CYS A 74 7.72 5.32 12.14
CA CYS A 74 6.54 4.49 12.38
C CYS A 74 6.74 3.09 11.79
N PRO A 75 6.33 2.01 12.48
CA PRO A 75 6.40 0.66 11.94
C PRO A 75 5.48 0.51 10.72
N ASN A 76 6.03 -0.02 9.63
CA ASN A 76 5.31 -0.34 8.40
C ASN A 76 5.10 -1.85 8.32
N ALA A 77 3.85 -2.28 8.20
CA ALA A 77 3.48 -3.66 7.91
C ALA A 77 3.00 -3.73 6.45
N LEU A 78 3.68 -4.53 5.63
CA LEU A 78 3.33 -4.81 4.25
C LEU A 78 2.67 -6.19 4.19
N TRP A 79 1.48 -6.24 3.59
CA TRP A 79 0.63 -7.42 3.43
C TRP A 79 0.35 -7.67 1.94
#